data_AF-A0A7R9L790-F1
#
_entry.id   AF-A0A7R9L790-F1
#
_cell.length_a   1.000
_cell.length_b   1.000
_cell.length_c   1.000
_cell.angle_alpha   90.00
_cell.angle_beta   90.00
_cell.angle_gamma   90.00
#
_symmetry.space_group_name_H-M   'P 1'
#
loop_
_entity.id
_entity.type
_entity.pdbx_description
1 polymer ?
#
loop_
_entity_poly.entity_id
_entity_poly.type
_entity_poly.pdbx_seq_one_letter_code
_entity_poly.pdbx_strand_id
1 'polypeptide(L)'
;TRESCRQAFKCGITAKQIVNYLVMHSHPQLHHQNPIIPGTVVDQISLWEQERDRLLFKDGVLYSQFNSQPDFDLLKKYANDLGVLIWNNPLRRVMVVSHDGHDEVRRFWKRHKKDH
;
A
#
# COMPACT_ATOMS: atom_id res chain seq x y z
N THR A 1 15.16 6.52 -20.95
CA THR A 1 14.62 7.67 -20.17
C THR A 1 13.50 7.17 -19.26
N ARG A 2 13.06 7.97 -18.28
CA ARG A 2 11.97 7.58 -17.34
C ARG A 2 10.71 7.09 -18.07
N GLU A 3 10.28 7.79 -19.12
CA GLU A 3 9.06 7.42 -19.86
C GLU A 3 9.17 6.06 -20.56
N SER A 4 10.34 5.72 -21.12
CA SER A 4 10.59 4.40 -21.69
C SER A 4 10.49 3.29 -20.64
N CYS A 5 11.06 3.51 -19.45
CA CYS A 5 10.95 2.56 -18.34
C CYS A 5 9.49 2.42 -17.89
N ARG A 6 8.74 3.52 -17.78
CA ARG A 6 7.31 3.47 -17.46
C ARG A 6 6.49 2.67 -18.47
N GLN A 7 6.79 2.80 -19.76
CA GLN A 7 6.12 2.01 -20.79
C GLN A 7 6.44 0.51 -20.64
N ALA A 8 7.69 0.16 -20.35
CA ALA A 8 8.09 -1.22 -20.07
C ALA A 8 7.38 -1.80 -18.83
N PHE A 9 7.29 -1.01 -17.74
CA PHE A 9 6.57 -1.40 -16.52
C PHE A 9 5.08 -1.64 -16.77
N LYS A 10 4.43 -0.85 -17.64
CA LYS A 10 3.03 -1.09 -18.06
C LYS A 10 2.84 -2.44 -18.76
N CYS A 11 3.87 -2.92 -19.45
CA CYS A 11 3.89 -4.24 -20.08
C CYS A 11 4.27 -5.38 -19.13
N GLY A 12 4.49 -5.10 -17.83
CA GLY A 12 4.85 -6.10 -16.82
C GLY A 12 6.34 -6.47 -16.80
N ILE A 13 7.20 -5.73 -17.51
CA ILE A 13 8.65 -5.89 -17.42
C ILE A 13 9.13 -5.22 -16.13
N THR A 14 9.90 -5.90 -15.30
CA THR A 14 10.39 -5.40 -14.00
C THR A 14 11.69 -4.62 -14.11
N ALA A 15 12.02 -3.77 -13.13
CA ALA A 15 13.29 -3.06 -13.07
C ALA A 15 14.49 -4.01 -13.13
N LYS A 16 14.41 -5.14 -12.40
CA LYS A 16 15.43 -6.18 -12.40
C LYS A 16 15.65 -6.78 -13.79
N GLN A 17 14.58 -7.02 -14.54
CA GLN A 17 14.69 -7.52 -15.92
C GLN A 17 15.38 -6.50 -16.85
N ILE A 18 15.06 -5.21 -16.71
CA ILE A 18 15.72 -4.15 -17.47
C ILE A 18 17.22 -4.09 -17.14
N VAL A 19 17.59 -4.09 -15.86
CA VAL A 19 19.00 -4.06 -15.43
C VAL A 19 19.76 -5.28 -15.93
N ASN A 20 19.19 -6.48 -15.79
CA ASN A 20 19.81 -7.71 -16.29
C ASN A 20 20.01 -7.67 -17.81
N TYR A 21 19.02 -7.16 -18.56
CA TYR A 21 19.15 -6.99 -20.01
C TYR A 21 20.30 -6.05 -20.38
N LEU A 22 20.44 -4.92 -19.67
CA LEU A 22 21.55 -3.98 -19.89
C LEU A 22 22.92 -4.61 -19.58
N VAL A 23 23.02 -5.43 -18.54
CA VAL A 23 24.24 -6.15 -18.19
C VAL A 23 24.60 -7.18 -19.28
N MET A 24 23.64 -8.01 -19.69
CA MET A 24 23.84 -9.07 -20.70
C MET A 24 24.21 -8.53 -22.09
N HIS A 25 23.69 -7.37 -22.46
CA HIS A 25 23.93 -6.73 -23.77
C HIS A 25 24.89 -5.53 -23.69
N SER A 26 25.67 -5.42 -22.61
CA SER A 26 26.68 -4.37 -22.48
C SER A 26 27.83 -4.59 -23.44
N HIS A 27 28.45 -3.50 -23.92
CA HIS A 27 29.58 -3.56 -24.84
C HIS A 27 30.75 -4.33 -24.20
N PRO A 28 31.47 -5.21 -24.93
CA PRO A 28 32.52 -6.06 -24.33
C PRO A 28 33.60 -5.30 -23.55
N GLN A 29 33.92 -4.07 -23.96
CA GLN A 29 34.89 -3.21 -23.24
C GLN A 29 34.43 -2.84 -21.82
N LEU A 30 33.11 -2.81 -21.57
CA LEU A 30 32.52 -2.51 -20.27
C LEU A 30 32.51 -3.73 -19.34
N HIS A 31 32.73 -4.95 -19.84
CA HIS A 31 32.73 -6.17 -19.01
C HIS A 31 33.93 -6.20 -18.06
N HIS A 32 34.95 -5.42 -18.35
CA HIS A 32 36.10 -5.21 -17.46
C HIS A 32 35.83 -4.21 -16.34
N GLN A 33 34.72 -3.47 -16.39
CA GLN A 33 34.32 -2.51 -15.36
C GLN A 33 33.39 -3.17 -14.34
N ASN A 34 33.61 -2.88 -13.06
CA ASN A 34 32.76 -3.36 -11.98
C ASN A 34 32.32 -2.18 -11.09
N PRO A 35 31.02 -1.81 -11.07
CA PRO A 35 29.90 -2.45 -11.75
C PRO A 35 29.81 -2.08 -13.24
N ILE A 36 29.32 -3.01 -14.07
CA ILE A 36 29.11 -2.81 -15.52
C ILE A 36 28.15 -1.65 -15.79
N ILE A 37 27.12 -1.52 -14.95
CA ILE A 37 26.15 -0.43 -14.99
C ILE A 37 26.35 0.43 -13.74
N PRO A 38 26.46 1.76 -13.86
CA PRO A 38 26.57 2.65 -12.70
C PRO A 38 25.39 2.47 -11.73
N GLY A 39 25.69 2.42 -10.43
CA GLY A 39 24.67 2.20 -9.40
C GLY A 39 23.53 3.22 -9.43
N THR A 40 23.82 4.48 -9.77
CA THR A 40 22.81 5.54 -9.91
C THR A 40 21.76 5.23 -10.98
N VAL A 41 22.14 4.54 -12.07
CA VAL A 41 21.20 4.15 -13.13
C VAL A 41 20.31 2.99 -12.65
N VAL A 42 20.89 2.04 -11.94
CA VAL A 42 20.15 0.93 -11.30
C VAL A 42 19.13 1.47 -10.30
N ASP A 43 19.55 2.43 -9.48
CA ASP A 43 18.70 3.09 -8.49
C ASP A 43 17.58 3.88 -9.17
N GLN A 44 17.87 4.65 -10.23
CA GLN A 44 16.86 5.39 -10.98
C GLN A 44 15.77 4.48 -11.55
N ILE A 45 16.15 3.35 -12.19
CA ILE A 45 15.19 2.40 -12.76
C ILE A 45 14.33 1.78 -11.65
N SER A 46 14.95 1.41 -10.52
CA SER A 46 14.26 0.80 -9.37
C SER A 46 13.30 1.78 -8.71
N LEU A 47 13.73 3.04 -8.53
CA LEU A 47 12.86 4.10 -8.03
C LEU A 47 11.67 4.31 -8.95
N TRP A 48 11.87 4.39 -10.27
CA TRP A 48 10.76 4.57 -11.22
C TRP A 48 9.75 3.43 -11.22
N GLU A 49 10.17 2.20 -10.94
CA GLU A 49 9.25 1.07 -10.74
C GLU A 49 8.41 1.29 -9.47
N GLN A 50 9.06 1.62 -8.34
CA GLN A 50 8.38 1.91 -7.07
C GLN A 50 7.44 3.13 -7.15
N GLU A 51 7.71 4.09 -8.04
CA GLU A 51 6.79 5.21 -8.26
C GLU A 51 5.41 4.78 -8.77
N ARG A 52 5.30 3.59 -9.40
CA ARG A 52 4.03 3.00 -9.81
C ARG A 52 3.21 2.51 -8.62
N ASP A 53 3.89 1.97 -7.61
CA ASP A 53 3.25 1.28 -6.48
C ASP A 53 3.05 2.21 -5.26
N ARG A 54 2.86 3.51 -5.50
CA ARG A 54 2.65 4.52 -4.44
C ARG A 54 1.26 4.47 -3.80
N LEU A 55 0.29 3.86 -4.48
CA LEU A 55 -1.10 3.83 -4.04
C LEU A 55 -1.54 2.38 -3.80
N LEU A 56 -1.91 2.10 -2.56
CA LEU A 56 -2.64 0.89 -2.21
C LEU A 56 -4.12 1.24 -2.11
N PHE A 57 -4.92 0.76 -3.06
CA PHE A 57 -6.36 0.89 -3.00
C PHE A 57 -6.91 -0.16 -2.04
N LYS A 58 -7.61 0.30 -1.00
CA LYS A 58 -8.31 -0.56 -0.04
C LYS A 58 -9.74 -0.06 0.08
N ASP A 59 -10.69 -0.87 -0.34
CA ASP A 59 -12.11 -0.55 -0.19
C ASP A 59 -12.50 -0.66 1.29
N GLY A 60 -13.26 0.33 1.77
CA GLY A 60 -13.62 0.39 3.17
C GLY A 60 -14.75 1.35 3.47
N VAL A 61 -15.34 1.18 4.64
CA VAL A 61 -16.41 2.02 5.17
C VAL A 61 -15.85 2.95 6.24
N LEU A 62 -16.10 4.24 6.08
CA LEU A 62 -15.72 5.28 7.03
C LEU A 62 -16.74 5.36 8.18
N TYR A 63 -16.28 5.18 9.40
CA TYR A 63 -17.03 5.50 10.60
C TYR A 63 -16.52 6.81 11.20
N SER A 64 -17.45 7.73 11.44
CA SER A 64 -17.18 9.06 11.98
C SER A 64 -18.35 9.50 12.86
N GLN A 65 -18.22 10.66 13.50
CA GLN A 65 -19.26 11.25 14.35
C GLN A 65 -19.65 10.35 15.55
N PHE A 66 -18.66 9.72 16.20
CA PHE A 66 -18.91 8.99 17.44
C PHE A 66 -19.35 9.95 18.54
N ASN A 67 -20.39 9.56 19.28
CA ASN A 67 -20.97 10.34 20.38
C ASN A 67 -20.00 10.53 21.54
N SER A 68 -19.16 9.53 21.81
CA SER A 68 -18.20 9.57 22.91
C SER A 68 -16.86 8.91 22.52
N GLN A 69 -15.81 9.24 23.28
CA GLN A 69 -14.50 8.61 23.13
C GLN A 69 -14.52 7.10 23.49
N PRO A 70 -15.18 6.66 24.58
CA PRO A 70 -15.31 5.24 24.89
C PRO A 70 -15.98 4.42 23.80
N ASP A 71 -17.04 4.95 23.15
CA ASP A 71 -17.72 4.26 22.04
C ASP A 71 -16.76 4.01 20.87
N PHE A 72 -15.96 5.02 20.54
CA PHE A 72 -14.92 4.90 19.51
C PHE A 72 -13.88 3.85 19.89
N ASP A 73 -13.35 3.88 21.11
CA ASP A 73 -12.31 2.94 21.55
C ASP A 73 -12.82 1.50 21.61
N LEU A 74 -14.08 1.28 22.01
CA LEU A 74 -14.74 -0.02 22.00
C LEU A 74 -14.84 -0.59 20.57
N LEU A 75 -15.39 0.19 19.64
CA LEU A 75 -15.56 -0.21 18.24
C LEU A 75 -14.21 -0.40 17.53
N LYS A 76 -13.24 0.47 17.80
CA LYS A 76 -11.87 0.35 17.31
C LYS A 76 -11.24 -0.95 17.78
N LYS A 77 -11.36 -1.28 19.07
CA LYS A 77 -10.83 -2.53 19.63
C LYS A 77 -11.49 -3.74 18.97
N TYR A 78 -12.80 -3.76 18.89
CA TYR A 78 -13.54 -4.85 18.25
C TYR A 78 -13.14 -5.05 16.77
N ALA A 79 -13.04 -3.96 16.00
CA ALA A 79 -12.62 -4.03 14.59
C ALA A 79 -11.15 -4.46 14.43
N ASN A 80 -10.28 -4.10 15.39
CA ASN A 80 -8.88 -4.53 15.41
C ASN A 80 -8.76 -6.03 15.75
N ASP A 81 -9.52 -6.50 16.72
CA ASP A 81 -9.51 -7.91 17.15
C ASP A 81 -10.06 -8.84 16.05
N LEU A 82 -11.02 -8.36 15.26
CA LEU A 82 -11.51 -9.03 14.06
C LEU A 82 -10.55 -8.94 12.85
N GLY A 83 -9.51 -8.11 12.91
CA GLY A 83 -8.58 -7.89 11.80
C GLY A 83 -9.15 -7.12 10.62
N VAL A 84 -10.27 -6.41 10.80
CA VAL A 84 -10.98 -5.68 9.73
C VAL A 84 -10.70 -4.17 9.74
N LEU A 85 -9.93 -3.67 10.71
CA LEU A 85 -9.55 -2.26 10.81
C LEU A 85 -8.46 -1.90 9.79
N ILE A 86 -8.78 -1.01 8.84
CA ILE A 86 -7.82 -0.55 7.81
C ILE A 86 -6.99 0.63 8.33
N TRP A 87 -7.66 1.60 8.95
CA TRP A 87 -7.04 2.84 9.41
C TRP A 87 -7.86 3.48 10.52
N ASN A 88 -7.21 4.26 11.39
CA ASN A 88 -7.91 5.04 12.41
C ASN A 88 -7.18 6.35 12.76
N ASN A 89 -7.94 7.32 13.27
CA ASN A 89 -7.47 8.56 13.86
C ASN A 89 -8.23 8.83 15.17
N PRO A 90 -7.61 8.57 16.33
CA PRO A 90 -8.24 8.77 17.64
C PRO A 90 -8.58 10.24 17.94
N LEU A 91 -7.75 11.20 17.52
CA LEU A 91 -7.97 12.63 17.77
C LEU A 91 -9.26 13.14 17.14
N ARG A 92 -9.56 12.64 15.93
CA ARG A 92 -10.79 13.01 15.20
C ARG A 92 -11.95 12.03 15.44
N ARG A 93 -11.71 10.94 16.18
CA ARG A 93 -12.65 9.80 16.32
C ARG A 93 -13.15 9.34 14.95
N VAL A 94 -12.23 8.95 14.09
CA VAL A 94 -12.54 8.43 12.75
C VAL A 94 -11.83 7.10 12.56
N MET A 95 -12.51 6.12 11.98
CA MET A 95 -11.90 4.84 11.60
C MET A 95 -12.45 4.36 10.27
N VAL A 96 -11.64 3.60 9.55
CA VAL A 96 -12.00 2.93 8.31
C VAL A 96 -11.92 1.44 8.54
N VAL A 97 -13.03 0.75 8.27
CA VAL A 97 -13.16 -0.71 8.36
C VAL A 97 -13.25 -1.28 6.95
N SER A 98 -12.73 -2.49 6.73
CA SER A 98 -12.91 -3.23 5.48
C SER A 98 -14.40 -3.36 5.13
N HIS A 99 -14.72 -3.29 3.83
CA HIS A 99 -16.07 -3.50 3.33
C HIS A 99 -16.64 -4.85 3.81
N ASP A 100 -15.84 -5.92 3.76
CA ASP A 100 -16.28 -7.27 4.15
C ASP A 100 -16.56 -7.41 5.65
N GLY A 101 -15.83 -6.64 6.48
CA GLY A 101 -16.01 -6.62 7.93
C GLY A 101 -17.11 -5.68 8.43
N HIS A 102 -17.65 -4.83 7.55
CA HIS A 102 -18.60 -3.78 7.92
C HIS A 102 -19.84 -4.34 8.63
N ASP A 103 -20.43 -5.40 8.10
CA ASP A 103 -21.68 -5.95 8.60
C ASP A 103 -21.55 -6.51 10.01
N GLU A 104 -20.40 -7.14 10.30
CA GLU A 104 -20.14 -7.73 11.61
C GLU A 104 -19.96 -6.65 12.68
N VAL A 105 -19.17 -5.62 12.38
CA VAL A 105 -18.97 -4.47 13.27
C VAL A 105 -20.29 -3.71 13.50
N ARG A 106 -21.12 -3.56 12.46
CA ARG A 106 -22.44 -2.94 12.57
C ARG A 106 -23.40 -3.75 13.44
N ARG A 107 -23.38 -5.09 13.33
CA ARG A 107 -24.20 -5.97 14.18
C ARG A 107 -23.77 -5.88 15.63
N PHE A 108 -22.46 -5.85 15.92
CA PHE A 108 -21.94 -5.66 17.26
C PHE A 108 -22.44 -4.35 17.88
N TRP A 109 -22.32 -3.24 17.14
CA TRP A 109 -22.79 -1.93 17.63
C TRP A 109 -24.29 -1.89 17.93
N LYS A 110 -25.12 -2.48 17.05
CA LYS A 110 -26.57 -2.53 17.24
C LYS A 110 -26.99 -3.33 18.49
N ARG A 111 -26.25 -4.40 18.83
CA ARG A 111 -26.48 -5.16 20.06
C ARG A 111 -26.10 -4.32 21.28
N HIS A 112 -24.92 -3.70 21.24
CA HIS A 112 -24.43 -2.89 22.36
C HIS A 112 -25.33 -1.69 22.68
N LYS A 113 -25.90 -1.03 21.67
CA LYS A 113 -26.86 0.08 21.86
C LYS A 113 -28.23 -0.38 22.41
N LYS A 114 -28.54 -1.67 22.41
CA LYS A 114 -29.81 -2.19 22.96
C LYS A 114 -29.72 -2.50 24.46
N ASP A 115 -28.51 -2.72 24.95
CA ASP A 115 -28.23 -3.07 26.34
C ASP A 115 -27.93 -1.83 27.22
N HIS A 116 -27.88 -0.64 26.62
CA HIS A 116 -27.71 0.68 27.25
C HIS A 116 -28.82 1.63 26.80
#